data_AF-A0A517RDN8-F1
#
_entry.id   AF-A0A517RDN8-F1
#
_cell.length_a   1.000
_cell.length_b   1.000
_cell.length_c   1.000
_cell.angle_alpha   90.00
_cell.angle_beta   90.00
_cell.angle_gamma   90.00
#
_symmetry.space_group_name_H-M   'P 1'
#
loop_
_entity.id
_entity.type
_entity.pdbx_description
1 polymer ?
#
loop_
_entity_poly.entity_id
_entity_poly.type
_entity_poly.pdbx_seq_one_letter_code
_entity_poly.pdbx_strand_id
1 'polypeptide(L)'
;MKFINWNDIQKSFEPFKGVFELQDLIKLCSDISIAAWEACYLLPQCFTEENFEENIVLIEKEWGKHFVDALVVEVREGMLSEVDSLLDSEAFSHVVQNGEFDSHFLKGIKVLKSHFADNKWDLYLDANKDRTDKSVRDY
;
A
#
# COMPACT_ATOMS: atom_id res chain seq x y z
N MET A 1 8.42 -5.78 -21.02
CA MET A 1 8.29 -6.04 -19.58
C MET A 1 9.61 -5.68 -18.92
N LYS A 2 9.60 -4.62 -18.12
CA LYS A 2 10.77 -4.25 -17.28
C LYS A 2 10.64 -5.02 -15.96
N PHE A 3 11.73 -5.14 -15.21
CA PHE A 3 11.74 -5.77 -13.88
C PHE A 3 12.33 -4.78 -12.88
N ILE A 4 11.90 -4.86 -11.62
CA ILE A 4 12.53 -4.15 -10.50
C ILE A 4 13.99 -4.60 -10.42
N ASN A 5 14.90 -3.63 -10.39
CA ASN A 5 16.29 -3.87 -10.03
C ASN A 5 16.45 -3.62 -8.54
N TRP A 6 16.41 -4.69 -7.74
CA TRP A 6 16.61 -4.59 -6.29
C TRP A 6 18.00 -4.10 -5.87
N ASN A 7 18.97 -4.02 -6.79
CA ASN A 7 20.28 -3.39 -6.53
C ASN A 7 20.26 -1.87 -6.77
N ASP A 8 19.17 -1.33 -7.31
CA ASP A 8 18.95 0.10 -7.56
C ASP A 8 17.46 0.41 -7.34
N ILE A 9 17.03 0.33 -6.08
CA ILE A 9 15.63 0.46 -5.68
C ILE A 9 15.14 1.86 -6.02
N GLN A 10 15.95 2.89 -5.76
CA GLN A 10 15.58 4.27 -6.07
C GLN A 10 15.18 4.45 -7.54
N LYS A 11 16.00 3.99 -8.48
CA LYS A 11 15.69 4.07 -9.91
C LYS A 11 14.51 3.18 -10.31
N SER A 12 14.31 2.07 -9.61
CA SER A 12 13.17 1.18 -9.85
C SER A 12 11.84 1.80 -9.42
N PHE A 13 11.86 2.70 -8.43
CA PHE A 13 10.68 3.38 -7.92
C PHE A 13 10.41 4.75 -8.57
N GLU A 14 11.41 5.35 -9.23
CA GLU A 14 11.27 6.62 -9.98
C GLU A 14 10.03 6.69 -10.89
N PRO A 15 9.65 5.64 -11.66
CA PRO A 15 8.46 5.69 -12.52
C PRO A 15 7.14 5.92 -11.78
N PHE A 16 7.05 5.62 -10.48
CA PHE A 16 5.83 5.79 -9.69
C PHE A 16 5.64 7.20 -9.15
N LYS A 17 6.65 8.06 -9.29
CA LYS A 17 6.61 9.43 -8.81
C LYS A 17 5.51 10.22 -9.53
N GLY A 18 4.55 10.73 -8.76
CA GLY A 18 3.45 11.54 -9.28
C GLY A 18 2.34 10.74 -9.97
N VAL A 19 2.28 9.42 -9.74
CA VAL A 19 1.20 8.57 -10.25
C VAL A 19 0.06 8.57 -9.24
N PHE A 20 -0.89 9.50 -9.40
CA PHE A 20 -2.00 9.70 -8.45
C PHE A 20 -3.28 8.93 -8.81
N GLU A 21 -3.39 8.42 -10.04
CA GLU A 21 -4.54 7.62 -10.46
C GLU A 21 -4.26 6.13 -10.25
N LEU A 22 -5.15 5.43 -9.52
CA LEU A 22 -4.96 4.01 -9.17
C LEU A 22 -4.87 3.12 -10.43
N GLN A 23 -5.65 3.41 -11.47
CA GLN A 23 -5.60 2.66 -12.72
C GLN A 23 -4.23 2.76 -13.40
N ASP A 24 -3.63 3.95 -13.38
CA ASP A 24 -2.30 4.17 -13.94
C ASP A 24 -1.24 3.45 -13.10
N LEU A 25 -1.38 3.46 -11.77
CA LEU A 25 -0.50 2.70 -10.87
C LEU A 25 -0.57 1.19 -11.16
N ILE A 26 -1.77 0.61 -11.24
CA ILE A 26 -1.96 -0.83 -11.52
C ILE A 26 -1.33 -1.20 -12.86
N LYS A 27 -1.58 -0.39 -13.89
CA LYS A 27 -1.00 -0.60 -15.22
C LYS A 27 0.52 -0.55 -15.17
N LEU A 28 1.09 0.44 -14.48
CA LEU A 28 2.53 0.58 -14.35
C LEU A 28 3.16 -0.59 -13.59
N CYS A 29 2.54 -1.05 -12.50
CA CYS A 29 2.96 -2.26 -11.78
C CYS A 29 3.01 -3.47 -12.73
N SER A 30 2.00 -3.65 -13.59
CA SER A 30 1.99 -4.71 -14.61
C SER A 30 3.10 -4.55 -15.65
N ASP A 31 3.34 -3.33 -16.13
CA ASP A 31 4.36 -3.06 -17.16
C ASP A 31 5.79 -3.36 -16.69
N ILE A 32 6.03 -3.19 -15.39
CA ILE A 32 7.34 -3.39 -14.75
C ILE A 32 7.41 -4.61 -13.82
N SER A 33 6.38 -5.45 -13.83
CA SER A 33 6.32 -6.72 -13.10
C SER A 33 6.43 -6.58 -11.57
N ILE A 34 5.90 -5.50 -11.00
CA ILE A 34 5.75 -5.36 -9.53
C ILE A 34 4.63 -6.29 -9.08
N ALA A 35 4.89 -7.13 -8.08
CA ALA A 35 3.85 -7.94 -7.47
C ALA A 35 2.90 -7.05 -6.66
N ALA A 36 1.61 -7.39 -6.61
CA ALA A 36 0.62 -6.58 -5.89
C ALA A 36 1.05 -6.25 -4.45
N TRP A 37 1.56 -7.22 -3.70
CA TRP A 37 2.03 -7.04 -2.31
C TRP A 37 3.18 -6.02 -2.17
N GLU A 38 3.99 -5.82 -3.21
CA GLU A 38 5.06 -4.82 -3.22
C GLU A 38 4.51 -3.40 -3.47
N ALA A 39 3.28 -3.28 -3.98
CA ALA A 39 2.64 -2.00 -4.30
C ALA A 39 2.01 -1.31 -3.08
N CYS A 40 1.97 -1.94 -1.90
CA CYS A 40 1.40 -1.35 -0.69
C CYS A 40 1.97 0.04 -0.37
N TYR A 41 3.25 0.27 -0.64
CA TYR A 41 3.93 1.56 -0.37
C TYR A 41 3.68 2.62 -1.45
N LEU A 42 3.13 2.19 -2.59
CA LEU A 42 2.79 3.07 -3.71
C LEU A 42 1.37 3.59 -3.57
N LEU A 43 0.46 2.78 -3.02
CA LEU A 43 -0.97 3.05 -2.97
C LEU A 43 -1.39 4.36 -2.32
N PRO A 44 -0.81 4.83 -1.19
CA PRO A 44 -1.34 5.99 -0.50
C PRO A 44 -1.43 7.23 -1.39
N GLN A 45 -0.49 7.42 -2.33
CA GLN A 45 -0.55 8.56 -3.25
C GLN A 45 -1.76 8.55 -4.20
N CYS A 46 -2.54 7.46 -4.27
CA CYS A 46 -3.74 7.37 -5.10
C CYS A 46 -5.05 7.63 -4.34
N PHE A 47 -5.00 7.84 -3.01
CA PHE A 47 -6.19 7.93 -2.17
C PHE A 47 -6.54 9.37 -1.79
N THR A 48 -7.82 9.69 -1.98
CA THR A 48 -8.49 10.89 -1.49
C THR A 48 -9.80 10.49 -0.82
N GLU A 49 -10.41 11.40 -0.06
CA GLU A 49 -11.73 11.17 0.55
C GLU A 49 -12.81 10.84 -0.49
N GLU A 50 -12.70 11.40 -1.69
CA GLU A 50 -13.71 11.28 -2.75
C GLU A 50 -13.62 9.93 -3.49
N ASN A 51 -12.42 9.37 -3.61
CA ASN A 51 -12.19 8.17 -4.41
C ASN A 51 -11.94 6.89 -3.59
N PHE A 52 -11.96 6.97 -2.25
CA PHE A 52 -11.58 5.85 -1.38
C PHE A 52 -12.37 4.57 -1.69
N GLU A 53 -13.69 4.61 -1.60
CA GLU A 53 -14.53 3.40 -1.79
C GLU A 53 -14.40 2.83 -3.21
N GLU A 54 -14.36 3.70 -4.22
CA GLU A 54 -14.17 3.30 -5.61
C GLU A 54 -12.81 2.62 -5.83
N ASN A 55 -11.75 3.15 -5.22
CA ASN A 55 -10.41 2.59 -5.29
C ASN A 55 -10.30 1.25 -4.55
N ILE A 56 -10.97 1.07 -3.40
CA ILE A 56 -10.99 -0.23 -2.72
C ILE A 56 -11.69 -1.29 -3.57
N VAL A 57 -12.83 -0.96 -4.19
CA VAL A 57 -13.53 -1.87 -5.11
C VAL A 57 -12.65 -2.25 -6.30
N LEU A 58 -11.91 -1.27 -6.85
CA LEU A 58 -10.98 -1.53 -7.96
C LEU A 58 -9.82 -2.44 -7.52
N ILE A 59 -9.21 -2.18 -6.36
CA ILE A 59 -8.14 -3.03 -5.80
C ILE A 59 -8.65 -4.46 -5.57
N GLU A 60 -9.83 -4.63 -4.97
CA GLU A 60 -10.40 -5.95 -4.72
C GLU A 60 -10.64 -6.71 -6.04
N LYS A 61 -11.08 -6.00 -7.09
CA LYS A 61 -11.29 -6.59 -8.41
C LYS A 61 -9.99 -7.02 -9.09
N GLU A 62 -8.95 -6.18 -9.05
CA GLU A 62 -7.72 -6.41 -9.82
C GLU A 62 -6.71 -7.29 -9.07
N TRP A 63 -6.63 -7.16 -7.75
CA TRP A 63 -5.66 -7.88 -6.91
C TRP A 63 -6.30 -8.84 -5.89
N GLY A 64 -7.63 -8.83 -5.77
CA GLY A 64 -8.38 -9.76 -4.92
C GLY A 64 -8.58 -9.28 -3.49
N LYS A 65 -9.62 -9.82 -2.83
CA LYS A 65 -9.97 -9.49 -1.44
C LYS A 65 -8.81 -9.66 -0.47
N HIS A 66 -8.03 -10.73 -0.60
CA HIS A 66 -6.88 -11.01 0.27
C HIS A 66 -5.83 -9.87 0.28
N PHE A 67 -5.74 -9.11 -0.81
CA PHE A 67 -4.89 -7.92 -0.85
C PHE A 67 -5.49 -6.78 -0.03
N VAL A 68 -6.80 -6.54 -0.14
CA VAL A 68 -7.51 -5.57 0.72
C VAL A 68 -7.36 -5.94 2.19
N ASP A 69 -7.45 -7.23 2.53
CA ASP A 69 -7.20 -7.74 3.88
C ASP A 69 -5.81 -7.33 4.38
N ALA A 70 -4.77 -7.54 3.56
CA ALA A 70 -3.40 -7.15 3.90
C ALA A 70 -3.26 -5.63 4.03
N LEU A 71 -3.88 -4.85 3.12
CA LEU A 71 -3.80 -3.39 3.15
C LEU A 71 -4.42 -2.80 4.43
N VAL A 72 -5.56 -3.33 4.88
CA VAL A 72 -6.18 -2.92 6.15
C VAL A 72 -5.22 -3.14 7.31
N VAL A 73 -4.58 -4.32 7.38
CA VAL A 73 -3.59 -4.65 8.41
C VAL A 73 -2.38 -3.72 8.33
N GLU A 74 -1.81 -3.52 7.15
CA GLU A 74 -0.63 -2.66 6.98
C GLU A 74 -0.87 -1.21 7.39
N VAL A 75 -2.08 -0.70 7.17
CA VAL A 75 -2.46 0.66 7.56
C VAL A 75 -2.72 0.78 9.06
N ARG A 76 -3.37 -0.21 9.68
CA ARG A 76 -3.77 -0.16 11.09
C ARG A 76 -2.66 -0.58 12.05
N GLU A 77 -1.90 -1.61 11.70
CA GLU A 77 -0.97 -2.32 12.58
C GLU A 77 0.42 -2.50 11.97
N GLY A 78 0.53 -2.47 10.64
CA GLY A 78 1.79 -2.68 9.93
C GLY A 78 2.54 -1.38 9.63
N MET A 79 3.34 -1.39 8.57
CA MET A 79 4.37 -0.35 8.39
C MET A 79 3.84 1.02 7.97
N LEU A 80 2.61 1.10 7.44
CA LEU A 80 1.98 2.39 7.15
C LEU A 80 1.40 3.04 8.42
N SER A 81 1.31 2.31 9.55
CA SER A 81 0.90 2.87 10.84
C SER A 81 1.89 3.92 11.36
N GLU A 82 3.20 3.74 11.10
CA GLU A 82 4.30 4.61 11.55
C GLU A 82 5.22 5.04 10.39
N VAL A 83 4.61 5.47 9.27
CA VAL A 83 5.33 5.80 8.02
C VAL A 83 6.47 6.82 8.17
N ASP A 84 6.39 7.72 9.17
CA ASP A 84 7.43 8.72 9.43
C ASP A 84 8.79 8.09 9.78
N SER A 85 8.79 6.86 10.32
CA SER A 85 10.01 6.10 10.61
C SER A 85 10.72 5.55 9.37
N LEU A 86 10.08 5.64 8.20
CA LEU A 86 10.53 5.03 6.94
C LEU A 86 11.09 6.05 5.95
N LEU A 87 11.34 7.29 6.38
CA LEU A 87 11.79 8.39 5.54
C LEU A 87 13.08 8.08 4.74
N ASP A 88 13.99 7.30 5.35
CA ASP A 88 15.27 6.92 4.74
C ASP A 88 15.18 5.63 3.89
N SER A 89 14.00 5.02 3.76
CA SER A 89 13.82 3.78 3.00
C SER A 89 13.73 4.05 1.50
N GLU A 90 14.57 3.36 0.71
CA GLU A 90 14.61 3.50 -0.75
C GLU A 90 13.27 3.15 -1.44
N ALA A 91 12.45 2.32 -0.79
CA ALA A 91 11.10 1.96 -1.26
C ALA A 91 10.11 3.14 -1.26
N PHE A 92 10.46 4.25 -0.62
CA PHE A 92 9.66 5.49 -0.58
C PHE A 92 10.26 6.62 -1.45
N SER A 93 11.31 6.34 -2.23
CA SER A 93 11.96 7.33 -3.08
C SER A 93 11.03 7.97 -4.13
N HIS A 94 9.91 7.33 -4.48
CA HIS A 94 8.88 7.90 -5.35
C HIS A 94 8.11 9.06 -4.71
N VAL A 95 8.11 9.14 -3.38
CA VAL A 95 7.35 10.12 -2.59
C VAL A 95 8.21 10.90 -1.60
N VAL A 96 9.52 10.64 -1.51
CA VAL A 96 10.44 11.45 -0.69
C VAL A 96 11.19 12.45 -1.57
N GLN A 97 11.13 13.73 -1.20
CA GLN A 97 11.88 14.81 -1.85
C GLN A 97 12.52 15.69 -0.78
N ASN A 98 13.83 15.94 -0.91
CA ASN A 98 14.59 16.76 0.03
C ASN A 98 14.46 16.31 1.50
N GLY A 99 14.32 15.01 1.74
CA GLY A 99 14.16 14.47 3.10
C GLY A 99 12.77 14.68 3.69
N GLU A 100 11.75 14.94 2.88
CA GLU A 100 10.36 15.05 3.33
C GLU A 100 9.45 14.22 2.45
N PHE A 101 8.40 13.63 3.04
CA PHE A 101 7.35 12.96 2.28
C PHE A 101 6.49 13.97 1.52
N ASP A 102 6.09 13.59 0.31
CA ASP A 102 5.15 14.31 -0.50
C ASP A 102 3.81 14.49 0.23
N SER A 103 3.27 15.71 0.17
CA SER A 103 2.05 16.07 0.89
C SER A 103 0.81 15.31 0.41
N HIS A 104 0.76 14.93 -0.86
CA HIS A 104 -0.34 14.14 -1.42
C HIS A 104 -0.28 12.71 -0.88
N PHE A 105 0.92 12.12 -0.84
CA PHE A 105 1.15 10.82 -0.20
C PHE A 105 0.74 10.82 1.28
N LEU A 106 1.18 11.81 2.06
CA LEU A 106 0.80 11.93 3.47
C LEU A 106 -0.71 12.13 3.67
N LYS A 107 -1.37 12.87 2.78
CA LYS A 107 -2.82 13.02 2.79
C LYS A 107 -3.50 11.67 2.55
N GLY A 108 -3.04 10.90 1.58
CA GLY A 108 -3.58 9.58 1.31
C GLY A 108 -3.41 8.60 2.46
N ILE A 109 -2.26 8.62 3.16
CA ILE A 109 -2.08 7.86 4.42
C ILE A 109 -3.16 8.22 5.44
N LYS A 110 -3.46 9.51 5.62
CA LYS A 110 -4.50 9.97 6.55
C LYS A 110 -5.89 9.48 6.15
N VAL A 111 -6.23 9.55 4.86
CA VAL A 111 -7.50 9.03 4.31
C VAL A 111 -7.62 7.54 4.62
N LEU A 112 -6.62 6.74 4.26
CA LEU A 112 -6.60 5.31 4.51
C LEU A 112 -6.79 4.99 6.00
N LYS A 113 -6.04 5.65 6.88
CA LYS A 113 -6.15 5.47 8.34
C LYS A 113 -7.54 5.83 8.86
N SER A 114 -8.11 6.94 8.40
CA SER A 114 -9.43 7.40 8.83
C SER A 114 -10.53 6.44 8.42
N HIS A 115 -10.53 5.98 7.17
CA HIS A 115 -11.56 5.07 6.67
C HIS A 115 -11.41 3.65 7.21
N PHE A 116 -10.20 3.14 7.36
CA PHE A 116 -9.97 1.81 7.93
C PHE A 116 -10.11 1.74 9.46
N ALA A 117 -10.26 2.88 10.15
CA ALA A 117 -10.63 2.91 11.57
C ALA A 117 -12.10 2.53 11.83
N ASP A 118 -12.95 2.52 10.80
CA ASP A 118 -14.34 2.07 10.90
C ASP A 118 -14.39 0.57 11.24
N ASN A 119 -15.28 0.20 12.17
CA ASN A 119 -15.43 -1.17 12.64
C ASN A 119 -15.93 -2.14 11.55
N LYS A 120 -16.49 -1.64 10.44
CA LYS A 120 -16.85 -2.47 9.27
C LYS A 120 -15.63 -3.23 8.72
N TRP A 121 -14.42 -2.71 8.95
CA TRP A 121 -13.17 -3.33 8.53
C TRP A 121 -12.58 -4.32 9.55
N ASP A 122 -13.15 -4.45 10.76
CA ASP A 122 -12.62 -5.37 11.78
C ASP A 122 -12.69 -6.84 11.34
N LEU A 123 -13.63 -7.18 10.47
CA LEU A 123 -13.75 -8.51 9.84
C LEU A 123 -12.47 -8.92 9.08
N TYR A 124 -11.68 -7.94 8.63
CA TYR A 124 -10.44 -8.14 7.90
C TYR A 124 -9.25 -8.40 8.85
N LEU A 125 -9.36 -8.03 10.14
CA LEU A 125 -8.35 -8.30 11.17
C LEU A 125 -8.51 -9.69 11.79
N ASP A 126 -9.75 -10.14 12.01
CA ASP A 126 -10.01 -11.42 12.67
C ASP A 126 -9.66 -12.64 11.80
N ALA A 127 -9.72 -12.52 10.46
CA ALA A 127 -9.30 -13.58 9.54
C ALA A 127 -7.79 -13.93 9.64
N ASN A 128 -6.95 -13.02 10.17
CA ASN A 128 -5.53 -13.27 10.40
C ASN A 128 -5.24 -13.88 11.79
N LYS A 129 -6.12 -13.70 12.79
CA LYS A 129 -5.97 -14.35 14.10
C LYS A 129 -6.14 -15.88 14.01
N ASP A 130 -7.05 -16.35 13.17
CA ASP A 130 -7.24 -17.79 12.94
C ASP A 130 -6.05 -18.47 12.22
N ARG A 131 -5.23 -17.70 11.49
CA ARG A 131 -3.99 -18.20 10.86
C ARG A 131 -2.83 -18.29 11.85
N THR A 132 -2.74 -17.34 12.78
CA THR A 132 -1.70 -17.36 13.83
C THR A 132 -1.99 -18.44 14.87
N ASP A 133 -3.24 -18.60 15.31
CA ASP A 133 -3.60 -19.61 16.34
C ASP A 133 -3.46 -21.06 15.83
N LYS A 134 -3.61 -21.31 14.52
CA LYS A 134 -3.29 -22.63 13.93
C LYS A 134 -1.79 -22.92 13.87
N SER A 135 -0.95 -21.91 13.64
CA SER A 135 0.51 -22.11 13.56
C SER A 135 1.16 -22.39 14.92
N VAL A 136 0.50 -22.03 16.03
CA VAL A 136 0.99 -22.23 17.40
C VAL A 136 0.52 -23.57 17.99
N ARG A 137 -0.52 -24.20 17.42
CA ARG A 137 -1.08 -25.46 17.94
C ARG A 137 -0.43 -26.73 17.37
N ASP A 138 0.45 -26.58 16.37
CA ASP A 138 1.14 -27.69 15.71
C ASP A 138 2.64 -27.82 16.10
N TYR A 139 3.04 -27.27 17.26
CA TYR A 139 4.37 -27.47 17.86
C TYR A 139 4.31 -28.19 19.22
#